data_AF-A0A2N9MP99-F1
#
_entry.id   AF-A0A2N9MP99-F1
#
_cell.length_a   1.000
_cell.length_b   1.000
_cell.length_c   1.000
_cell.angle_alpha   90.00
_cell.angle_beta   90.00
_cell.angle_gamma   90.00
#
_symmetry.space_group_name_H-M   'P 1'
#
loop_
_entity.id
_entity.type
_entity.pdbx_description
1 polymer ?
#
loop_
_entity_poly.entity_id
_entity_poly.type
_entity_poly.pdbx_seq_one_letter_code
_entity_poly.pdbx_strand_id
1 'polypeptide(L)'
;MVEELKAALMHHIEWDERLGAAANARHKLPALVTGYFAHVRDLLSKDPPPPKLHRLRLATKRLRYTLELFRPCYGPGLETRIAELRRVQQLLGEVNDSVAGGRILSKAMKSSPQHTRVQKFLDHRAAQTAREFRKHWTAVFDAPGRERWWTGYLGRQARTPGRAR
;
A
#
# COMPACT_ATOMS: atom_id res chain seq x y z
N MET A 1 14.03 -0.84 14.65
CA MET A 1 12.71 -1.33 14.20
C MET A 1 11.93 -0.39 13.25
N VAL A 2 12.24 0.91 13.13
CA VAL A 2 11.76 1.78 12.01
C VAL A 2 12.77 1.73 10.85
N GLU A 3 14.06 1.60 11.19
CA GLU A 3 15.19 1.50 10.24
C GLU A 3 15.23 0.20 9.44
N GLU A 4 14.79 -0.93 10.00
CA GLU A 4 14.76 -2.21 9.26
C GLU A 4 13.72 -2.22 8.13
N LEU A 5 12.64 -1.42 8.25
CA LEU A 5 11.64 -1.29 7.17
C LEU A 5 12.02 -0.21 6.15
N LYS A 6 12.81 0.81 6.54
CA LYS A 6 13.54 1.61 5.55
C LYS A 6 14.44 0.69 4.73
N ALA A 7 15.20 -0.20 5.36
CA ALA A 7 16.10 -1.12 4.68
C ALA A 7 15.38 -2.13 3.75
N ALA A 8 14.27 -2.73 4.18
CA ALA A 8 13.59 -3.78 3.40
C ALA A 8 12.75 -3.27 2.20
N LEU A 9 12.28 -2.02 2.23
CA LEU A 9 11.54 -1.41 1.10
C LEU A 9 12.39 -0.41 0.31
N MET A 10 13.54 0.02 0.85
CA MET A 10 14.53 0.89 0.21
C MET A 10 15.87 0.15 0.06
N HIS A 11 15.88 -0.92 -0.72
CA HIS A 11 17.01 -0.97 -1.65
C HIS A 11 16.95 0.35 -2.41
N HIS A 12 17.97 1.20 -2.22
CA HIS A 12 18.17 2.41 -2.98
C HIS A 12 17.75 2.10 -4.41
N ILE A 13 16.71 2.76 -4.91
CA ILE A 13 16.43 2.71 -6.34
C ILE A 13 17.63 3.43 -6.94
N GLU A 14 18.66 2.67 -7.28
CA GLU A 14 19.84 3.20 -7.94
C GLU A 14 19.38 3.68 -9.30
N TRP A 15 19.23 4.99 -9.38
CA TRP A 15 18.81 5.67 -10.57
C TRP A 15 19.99 5.73 -11.53
N ASP A 16 19.83 5.24 -12.75
CA ASP A 16 20.84 5.46 -13.78
C ASP A 16 20.57 6.79 -14.45
N GLU A 17 21.37 7.80 -14.14
CA GLU A 17 21.25 9.16 -14.69
C GLU A 17 21.44 9.21 -16.21
N ARG A 18 22.05 8.18 -16.80
CA ARG A 18 22.24 8.06 -18.25
C ARG A 18 20.97 7.58 -18.96
N LEU A 19 19.99 7.07 -18.22
CA LEU A 19 18.74 6.54 -18.75
C LEU A 19 17.57 7.51 -18.54
N GLY A 20 16.68 7.57 -19.53
CA GLY A 20 15.42 8.31 -19.39
C GLY A 20 14.48 7.70 -18.35
N ALA A 21 13.50 8.48 -17.87
CA ALA A 21 12.57 8.07 -16.82
C ALA A 21 11.85 6.74 -17.13
N ALA A 22 11.46 6.51 -18.38
CA ALA A 22 10.79 5.28 -18.79
C ALA A 22 11.68 4.04 -18.71
N ALA A 23 12.97 4.17 -19.05
CA ALA A 23 13.92 3.07 -18.97
C ALA A 23 14.23 2.72 -17.50
N ASN A 24 14.47 3.73 -16.67
CA ASN A 24 14.59 3.52 -15.22
C ASN A 24 13.33 2.88 -14.63
N ALA A 25 12.14 3.36 -14.99
CA ALA A 25 10.88 2.80 -14.52
C ALA A 25 10.73 1.32 -14.89
N ARG A 26 11.10 0.96 -16.13
CA ARG A 26 11.06 -0.41 -16.63
C ARG A 26 11.95 -1.35 -15.82
N HIS A 27 13.14 -0.89 -15.44
CA HIS A 27 14.12 -1.70 -14.72
C HIS A 27 13.82 -1.80 -13.22
N LYS A 28 13.29 -0.72 -12.61
CA LYS A 28 13.22 -0.60 -11.15
C LYS A 28 11.83 -0.89 -10.58
N LEU A 29 10.75 -0.50 -11.27
CA LEU A 29 9.40 -0.66 -10.72
C LEU A 29 8.93 -2.12 -10.60
N PRO A 30 9.30 -3.07 -11.48
CA PRO A 30 8.96 -4.48 -11.26
C PRO A 30 9.51 -5.04 -9.96
N ALA A 31 10.78 -4.77 -9.64
CA ALA A 31 11.40 -5.20 -8.39
C ALA A 31 10.74 -4.54 -7.17
N LEU A 32 10.43 -3.25 -7.27
CA LEU A 32 9.72 -2.52 -6.22
C LEU A 32 8.35 -3.14 -5.92
N VAL A 33 7.57 -3.47 -6.95
CA VAL A 33 6.27 -4.13 -6.77
C VAL A 33 6.42 -5.52 -6.20
N THR A 34 7.39 -6.31 -6.67
CA THR A 34 7.71 -7.64 -6.12
C THR A 34 8.01 -7.55 -4.62
N GLY A 35 8.86 -6.59 -4.21
CA GLY A 35 9.15 -6.34 -2.80
C GLY A 35 7.92 -5.93 -1.99
N TYR A 36 7.03 -5.12 -2.56
CA TYR A 36 5.76 -4.78 -1.92
C TYR A 36 4.88 -6.01 -1.69
N PHE A 37 4.67 -6.86 -2.71
CA PHE A 37 3.91 -8.10 -2.59
C PHE A 37 4.48 -9.02 -1.50
N ALA A 38 5.79 -9.25 -1.52
CA ALA A 38 6.48 -10.04 -0.51
C ALA A 38 6.27 -9.46 0.91
N HIS A 39 6.40 -8.13 1.06
CA HIS A 39 6.18 -7.46 2.33
C HIS A 39 4.75 -7.63 2.85
N VAL A 40 3.73 -7.47 1.98
CA VAL A 40 2.34 -7.65 2.40
C VAL A 40 2.05 -9.09 2.79
N ARG A 41 2.54 -10.07 2.01
CA ARG A 41 2.38 -11.50 2.31
C ARG A 41 3.03 -11.89 3.63
N ASP A 42 4.28 -11.49 3.87
CA ASP A 42 4.98 -11.72 5.14
C ASP A 42 4.20 -11.12 6.31
N LEU A 43 3.78 -9.86 6.17
CA LEU A 43 3.02 -9.18 7.22
C LEU A 43 1.70 -9.90 7.50
N LEU A 44 0.93 -10.27 6.47
CA LEU A 44 -0.37 -10.93 6.61
C LEU A 44 -0.28 -12.37 7.11
N SER A 45 0.81 -13.09 6.81
CA SER A 45 1.04 -14.45 7.31
C SER A 45 1.10 -14.53 8.83
N LYS A 46 1.42 -13.41 9.50
CA LYS A 46 1.52 -13.28 10.96
C LYS A 46 0.20 -12.89 11.64
N ASP A 47 -0.89 -12.84 10.87
CA ASP A 47 -2.21 -12.33 11.25
C ASP A 47 -2.18 -11.09 12.18
N PRO A 48 -1.65 -9.96 11.71
CA PRO A 48 -1.35 -8.83 12.56
C PRO A 48 -2.63 -8.16 13.07
N PRO A 49 -2.67 -7.72 14.34
CA PRO A 49 -3.81 -6.96 14.83
C PRO A 49 -3.92 -5.60 14.12
N PRO A 50 -5.10 -4.97 14.07
CA PRO A 50 -5.33 -3.74 13.32
C PRO A 50 -4.29 -2.62 13.52
N PRO A 51 -3.77 -2.33 14.74
CA PRO A 51 -2.75 -1.30 14.93
C PRO A 51 -1.44 -1.54 14.19
N LYS A 52 -1.10 -2.81 13.87
CA LYS A 52 0.12 -3.17 13.14
C LYS A 52 0.00 -2.94 11.63
N LEU A 53 -1.22 -2.78 11.09
CA LEU A 53 -1.46 -2.49 9.67
C LEU A 53 -1.09 -1.06 9.25
N HIS A 54 -0.81 -0.16 10.20
CA HIS A 54 -0.38 1.21 9.90
C HIS A 54 0.86 1.26 8.99
N ARG A 55 1.83 0.34 9.20
CA ARG A 55 3.05 0.27 8.38
C ARG A 55 2.73 -0.09 6.94
N LEU A 56 1.80 -1.02 6.75
CA LEU A 56 1.34 -1.40 5.41
C LEU A 56 0.68 -0.22 4.71
N ARG A 57 -0.15 0.57 5.41
CA ARG A 57 -0.75 1.80 4.86
C ARG A 57 0.29 2.75 4.29
N LEU A 58 1.40 2.94 5.01
CA LEU A 58 2.51 3.78 4.55
C LEU A 58 3.19 3.19 3.32
N ALA A 59 3.43 1.87 3.29
CA ALA A 59 4.02 1.20 2.14
C ALA A 59 3.11 1.28 0.89
N THR A 60 1.81 1.04 1.04
CA THR A 60 0.82 1.18 -0.05
C THR A 60 0.79 2.61 -0.59
N LYS A 61 0.78 3.62 0.30
CA LYS A 61 0.80 5.03 -0.08
C LYS A 61 2.06 5.39 -0.87
N ARG A 62 3.23 4.92 -0.41
CA ARG A 62 4.51 5.10 -1.10
C ARG A 62 4.50 4.48 -2.49
N LEU A 63 4.12 3.21 -2.60
CA LEU A 63 4.00 2.54 -3.90
C LEU A 63 3.06 3.30 -4.85
N ARG A 64 1.87 3.69 -4.38
CA ARG A 64 0.93 4.45 -5.20
C ARG A 64 1.54 5.76 -5.70
N TYR A 65 2.17 6.54 -4.83
CA TYR A 65 2.81 7.80 -5.23
C TYR A 65 3.96 7.60 -6.21
N THR A 66 4.78 6.56 -6.02
CA THR A 66 5.81 6.21 -6.99
C THR A 66 5.19 5.90 -8.36
N LEU A 67 4.12 5.10 -8.41
CA LEU A 67 3.45 4.78 -9.68
C LEU A 67 2.76 6.00 -10.30
N GLU A 68 2.14 6.86 -9.50
CA GLU A 68 1.53 8.12 -9.97
C GLU A 68 2.59 9.04 -10.60
N LEU A 69 3.79 9.11 -10.02
CA LEU A 69 4.92 9.86 -10.58
C LEU A 69 5.32 9.35 -11.98
N PHE A 70 5.32 8.02 -12.18
CA PHE A 70 5.66 7.40 -13.46
C PHE A 70 4.47 7.26 -14.43
N ARG A 71 3.29 7.76 -14.08
CA ARG A 71 2.09 7.72 -14.95
C ARG A 71 2.35 8.17 -16.39
N PRO A 72 3.09 9.26 -16.66
CA PRO A 72 3.38 9.67 -18.04
C PRO A 72 4.12 8.61 -18.87
N CYS A 73 4.82 7.66 -18.23
CA CYS A 73 5.56 6.60 -18.90
C CYS A 73 4.70 5.38 -19.28
N TYR A 74 3.50 5.20 -18.70
CA TYR A 74 2.73 3.96 -18.83
C TYR A 74 1.34 4.15 -19.46
N GLY A 75 0.91 5.39 -19.71
CA GLY A 75 -0.41 5.65 -20.28
C GLY A 75 -1.57 5.18 -19.39
N PRO A 76 -2.80 5.07 -19.94
CA PRO A 76 -4.02 4.87 -19.15
C PRO A 76 -4.10 3.50 -18.45
N GLY A 77 -3.37 2.48 -18.92
CA GLY A 77 -3.39 1.14 -18.31
C GLY A 77 -2.81 1.09 -16.88
N LEU A 78 -2.07 2.12 -16.45
CA LEU A 78 -1.58 2.24 -15.09
C LEU A 78 -2.68 2.71 -14.13
N GLU A 79 -3.72 3.40 -14.62
CA GLU A 79 -4.80 3.89 -13.76
C GLU A 79 -5.62 2.75 -13.15
N THR A 80 -5.87 1.68 -13.87
CA THR A 80 -6.54 0.49 -13.32
C THR A 80 -5.77 -0.07 -12.12
N ARG A 81 -4.44 -0.10 -12.22
CA ARG A 81 -3.53 -0.56 -11.16
C ARG A 81 -3.51 0.38 -9.96
N ILE A 82 -3.44 1.69 -10.22
CA ILE A 82 -3.49 2.71 -9.19
C ILE A 82 -4.85 2.72 -8.47
N ALA A 83 -5.95 2.43 -9.18
CA ALA A 83 -7.29 2.33 -8.60
C ALA A 83 -7.38 1.21 -7.55
N GLU A 84 -6.81 0.03 -7.82
CA GLU A 84 -6.74 -1.05 -6.83
C GLU A 84 -5.91 -0.65 -5.60
N LEU A 85 -4.79 0.06 -5.79
CA LEU A 85 -4.00 0.59 -4.67
C LEU A 85 -4.78 1.64 -3.86
N ARG A 86 -5.61 2.47 -4.50
CA ARG A 86 -6.51 3.41 -3.81
C ARG A 86 -7.52 2.66 -2.96
N ARG A 87 -8.08 1.55 -3.45
CA ARG A 87 -9.01 0.71 -2.68
C ARG A 87 -8.34 0.09 -1.46
N VAL A 88 -7.14 -0.47 -1.61
CA VAL A 88 -6.33 -0.98 -0.49
C VAL A 88 -6.03 0.13 0.51
N GLN A 89 -5.61 1.31 0.04
CA GLN A 89 -5.31 2.45 0.90
C GLN A 89 -6.53 2.95 1.67
N GLN A 90 -7.72 2.95 1.05
CA GLN A 90 -8.97 3.35 1.71
C GLN A 90 -9.28 2.44 2.90
N LEU A 91 -9.25 1.13 2.70
CA LEU A 91 -9.54 0.16 3.76
C LEU A 91 -8.51 0.26 4.90
N LEU A 92 -7.22 0.39 4.56
CA LEU A 92 -6.17 0.59 5.57
C LEU A 92 -6.27 1.95 6.27
N GLY A 93 -6.82 2.97 5.61
CA GLY A 93 -7.14 4.27 6.18
C GLY A 93 -8.21 4.17 7.26
N GLU A 94 -9.33 3.53 6.96
CA GLU A 94 -10.43 3.32 7.91
C GLU A 94 -10.01 2.50 9.14
N VAL A 95 -9.17 1.48 8.95
CA VAL A 95 -8.56 0.74 10.07
C VAL A 95 -7.73 1.69 10.94
N ASN A 96 -6.86 2.49 10.31
CA ASN A 96 -6.00 3.42 11.02
C ASN A 96 -6.80 4.47 11.78
N ASP A 97 -7.86 5.01 11.19
CA ASP A 97 -8.67 6.07 11.78
C ASP A 97 -9.46 5.55 12.98
N SER A 98 -9.96 4.31 12.92
CA SER A 98 -10.60 3.64 14.06
C SER A 98 -9.62 3.46 15.23
N VAL A 99 -8.41 2.98 14.95
CA VAL A 99 -7.35 2.80 15.96
C VAL A 99 -6.89 4.14 16.54
N ALA A 100 -6.72 5.17 15.70
CA ALA A 100 -6.34 6.50 16.14
C ALA A 100 -7.44 7.16 16.98
N GLY A 101 -8.70 7.01 16.57
CA GLY A 101 -9.87 7.46 17.31
C GLY A 101 -9.92 6.87 18.72
N GLY A 102 -9.67 5.57 18.88
CA GLY A 102 -9.63 4.93 20.20
C GLY A 102 -8.53 5.50 21.10
N ARG A 103 -7.36 5.79 20.53
CA ARG A 103 -6.26 6.44 21.26
C ARG A 103 -6.60 7.88 21.67
N ILE A 104 -7.27 8.63 20.81
CA ILE A 104 -7.73 9.99 21.11
C ILE A 104 -8.78 9.95 22.22
N LEU A 105 -9.77 9.08 22.10
CA LEU A 105 -10.82 8.86 23.10
C LEU A 105 -10.24 8.55 24.48
N SER A 106 -9.29 7.60 24.52
CA SER A 106 -8.61 7.18 25.77
C SER A 106 -7.84 8.32 26.45
N LYS A 107 -7.39 9.34 25.69
CA LYS A 107 -6.69 10.51 26.22
C LYS A 107 -7.62 11.65 26.59
N ALA A 108 -8.72 11.81 25.86
CA ALA A 108 -9.63 12.94 25.99
C ALA A 108 -10.71 12.73 27.05
N MET A 109 -11.05 11.48 27.39
CA MET A 109 -12.15 11.15 28.30
C MET A 109 -11.69 10.18 29.38
N LYS A 110 -12.19 10.38 30.62
CA LYS A 110 -12.04 9.39 31.69
C LYS A 110 -12.86 8.14 31.39
N SER A 111 -12.45 7.02 31.99
CA SER A 111 -13.19 5.76 31.87
C SER A 111 -14.63 5.92 32.36
N SER A 112 -15.57 5.53 31.50
CA SER A 112 -17.02 5.56 31.75
C SER A 112 -17.72 4.48 30.91
N PRO A 113 -18.99 4.17 31.20
CA PRO A 113 -19.77 3.27 30.35
C PRO A 113 -19.84 3.74 28.89
N GLN A 114 -19.97 5.05 28.66
CA GLN A 114 -19.98 5.65 27.31
C GLN A 114 -18.64 5.51 26.62
N HIS A 115 -17.54 5.81 27.30
CA HIS A 115 -16.17 5.60 26.80
C HIS A 115 -15.99 4.15 26.34
N THR A 116 -16.39 3.19 27.18
CA THR A 116 -16.26 1.75 26.89
C THR A 116 -17.09 1.34 25.67
N ARG A 117 -18.31 1.88 25.53
CA ARG A 117 -19.17 1.60 24.35
C ARG A 117 -18.54 2.10 23.05
N VAL A 118 -18.03 3.34 23.03
CA VAL A 118 -17.40 3.92 21.84
C VAL A 118 -16.09 3.21 21.53
N GLN A 119 -15.28 2.88 22.53
CA GLN A 119 -14.03 2.13 22.35
C GLN A 119 -14.31 0.76 21.71
N LYS A 120 -15.28 0.00 22.23
CA LYS A 120 -15.67 -1.30 21.65
C LYS A 120 -16.15 -1.16 20.20
N PHE A 121 -16.92 -0.11 19.89
CA PHE A 121 -17.36 0.17 18.53
C PHE A 121 -16.16 0.39 17.58
N LEU A 122 -15.19 1.22 17.99
CA LEU A 122 -13.98 1.50 17.20
C LEU A 122 -13.13 0.25 17.00
N ASP A 123 -12.97 -0.57 18.03
CA ASP A 123 -12.23 -1.84 17.95
C ASP A 123 -12.92 -2.83 17.00
N HIS A 124 -14.25 -2.92 17.05
CA HIS A 124 -15.03 -3.76 16.16
C HIS A 124 -14.94 -3.30 14.70
N ARG A 125 -15.09 -1.99 14.46
CA ARG A 125 -14.94 -1.36 13.14
C ARG A 125 -13.54 -1.63 12.57
N ALA A 126 -12.49 -1.42 13.36
CA ALA A 126 -11.10 -1.69 12.96
C ALA A 126 -10.91 -3.17 12.56
N ALA A 127 -11.44 -4.10 13.35
CA ALA A 127 -11.34 -5.53 13.06
C ALA A 127 -12.13 -5.94 11.81
N GLN A 128 -13.35 -5.43 11.63
CA GLN A 128 -14.17 -5.68 10.44
C GLN A 128 -13.48 -5.17 9.16
N THR A 129 -13.07 -3.92 9.13
CA THR A 129 -12.40 -3.35 7.95
C THR A 129 -11.06 -4.04 7.68
N ALA A 130 -10.33 -4.45 8.72
CA ALA A 130 -9.10 -5.22 8.53
C ALA A 130 -9.34 -6.61 7.91
N ARG A 131 -10.50 -7.24 8.16
CA ARG A 131 -10.91 -8.48 7.48
C ARG A 131 -11.31 -8.21 6.04
N GLU A 132 -12.04 -7.13 5.77
CA GLU A 132 -12.40 -6.71 4.41
C GLU A 132 -11.16 -6.41 3.56
N PHE A 133 -10.18 -5.71 4.14
CA PHE A 133 -8.87 -5.50 3.53
C PHE A 133 -8.20 -6.82 3.15
N ARG A 134 -8.08 -7.78 4.09
CA ARG A 134 -7.47 -9.08 3.82
C ARG A 134 -8.19 -9.81 2.68
N LYS A 135 -9.53 -9.85 2.73
CA LYS A 135 -10.35 -10.49 1.69
C LYS A 135 -10.12 -9.83 0.32
N HIS A 136 -10.14 -8.51 0.25
CA HIS A 136 -9.91 -7.77 -0.99
C HIS A 136 -8.48 -7.96 -1.51
N TRP A 137 -7.49 -7.90 -0.63
CA TRP A 137 -6.09 -8.18 -0.97
C TRP A 137 -5.94 -9.55 -1.63
N THR A 138 -6.41 -10.62 -0.97
CA THR A 138 -6.29 -11.99 -1.48
C THR A 138 -7.06 -12.19 -2.79
N ALA A 139 -8.28 -11.65 -2.90
CA ALA A 139 -9.13 -11.88 -4.06
C ALA A 139 -8.72 -11.07 -5.31
N VAL A 140 -8.22 -9.85 -5.12
CA VAL A 140 -8.02 -8.90 -6.23
C VAL A 140 -6.55 -8.64 -6.50
N PHE A 141 -5.79 -8.35 -5.44
CA PHE A 141 -4.41 -7.89 -5.57
C PHE A 141 -3.43 -9.06 -5.63
N ASP A 142 -3.65 -10.10 -4.82
CA ASP A 142 -2.74 -11.24 -4.62
C ASP A 142 -3.30 -12.58 -5.14
N ALA A 143 -4.32 -12.51 -6.00
CA ALA A 143 -4.81 -13.68 -6.71
C ALA A 143 -3.69 -14.30 -7.58
N PRO A 144 -3.73 -15.61 -7.88
CA PRO A 144 -2.72 -16.27 -8.68
C PRO A 144 -2.40 -15.53 -9.99
N GLY A 145 -1.11 -15.26 -10.22
CA GLY A 145 -0.63 -14.57 -11.42
C GLY A 145 -0.74 -13.04 -11.39
N ARG A 146 -1.38 -12.42 -10.38
CA ARG A 146 -1.50 -10.95 -10.29
C ARG A 146 -0.15 -10.25 -10.18
N GLU A 147 0.77 -10.77 -9.36
CA GLU A 147 2.12 -10.21 -9.26
C GLU A 147 2.86 -10.26 -10.61
N ARG A 148 2.73 -11.37 -11.36
CA ARG A 148 3.30 -11.50 -12.72
C ARG A 148 2.66 -10.53 -13.70
N TRP A 149 1.36 -10.29 -13.57
CA TRP A 149 0.63 -9.29 -14.37
C TRP A 149 1.07 -7.85 -14.05
N TRP A 150 1.38 -7.55 -12.79
CA TRP A 150 1.95 -6.27 -12.37
C TRP A 150 3.36 -6.06 -12.92
N THR A 151 4.26 -7.00 -12.63
CA THR A 151 5.68 -6.94 -13.04
C THR A 151 5.83 -6.96 -14.54
N GLY A 152 5.06 -7.78 -15.26
CA GLY A 152 5.07 -7.84 -16.72
C GLY A 152 4.57 -6.56 -17.38
N TYR A 153 3.58 -5.89 -16.81
CA TYR A 153 3.13 -4.58 -17.30
C TYR A 153 4.19 -3.51 -17.10
N LEU A 154 4.73 -3.40 -15.87
CA LEU A 154 5.75 -2.41 -15.55
C LEU A 154 7.04 -2.65 -16.36
N GLY A 155 7.41 -3.91 -16.59
CA GLY A 155 8.60 -4.28 -17.36
C GLY A 155 8.47 -4.12 -18.87
N ARG A 156 7.25 -3.98 -19.43
CA ARG A 156 7.06 -3.94 -20.90
C ARG A 156 6.38 -2.69 -21.43
N GLN A 157 5.51 -2.06 -20.65
CA GLN A 157 4.65 -0.98 -21.13
C GLN A 157 5.24 0.42 -20.91
N ALA A 158 6.38 0.53 -20.23
CA ALA A 158 7.07 1.81 -20.04
C ALA A 158 7.56 2.36 -21.39
N ARG A 159 7.13 3.57 -21.73
CA ARG A 159 7.49 4.33 -22.94
C ARG A 159 7.93 5.73 -22.55
N THR A 160 8.87 6.30 -23.29
CA THR A 160 9.25 7.70 -23.11
C THR A 160 8.00 8.56 -23.28
N PRO A 161 7.64 9.42 -22.32
CA PRO A 161 6.49 10.29 -22.46
C PRO A 161 6.66 11.13 -23.73
N GLY A 162 5.63 11.20 -24.57
CA GLY A 162 5.61 12.17 -25.66
C GLY A 162 5.74 13.57 -25.07
N ARG A 163 6.45 14.49 -25.74
CA ARG A 163 6.40 15.91 -25.37
C ARG A 163 4.92 16.31 -25.34
N ALA A 164 4.42 16.71 -24.18
CA ALA A 164 3.14 17.38 -24.10
C ALA A 164 3.24 18.61 -25.02
N ARG A 165 2.38 18.64 -26.05
CA ARG A 165 2.20 19.85 -26.87
C ARG A 165 1.49 20.91 -26.04
#